data_AF-A0A4Y2HLF3-F1
#
_entry.id   AF-A0A4Y2HLF3-F1
#
_cell.length_a   1.000
_cell.length_b   1.000
_cell.length_c   1.000
_cell.angle_alpha   90.00
_cell.angle_beta   90.00
_cell.angle_gamma   90.00
#
_symmetry.space_group_name_H-M   'P 1'
#
loop_
_entity.id
_entity.type
_entity.pdbx_description
1 polymer ?
#
loop_
_entity_poly.entity_id
_entity_poly.type
_entity_poly.pdbx_seq_one_letter_code
_entity_poly.pdbx_strand_id
1 'polypeptide(L)'
;MTSTSPSSLIQQIDIITKCVSQHQDPGLKVLQINLQKTDNLRKAIADQKIDLIIAQESYVYNGAILGLPQRWAKWSSLNNKAAIFAPVSLSPVVLAPKENAIAIK
;
A
#
# COMPACT_ATOMS: atom_id res chain seq x y z
N MET A 1 24.48 14.09 -6.63
CA MET A 1 24.85 12.69 -6.35
C MET A 1 24.77 12.50 -4.85
N THR A 2 23.62 12.05 -4.33
CA THR A 2 23.40 11.87 -2.89
C THR A 2 23.83 10.47 -2.50
N SER A 3 24.99 10.36 -1.84
CA SER A 3 25.48 9.08 -1.31
C SER A 3 24.58 8.64 -0.15
N THR A 4 23.81 7.58 -0.35
CA THR A 4 23.13 6.88 0.73
C THR A 4 24.18 6.28 1.68
N SER A 5 24.06 6.59 2.98
CA SER A 5 24.98 6.08 4.01
C SER A 5 24.84 4.55 4.12
N PRO A 6 25.95 3.78 4.21
CA PRO A 6 25.93 2.33 4.40
C PRO A 6 25.06 1.87 5.58
N SER A 7 24.91 2.73 6.60
CA SER A 7 24.09 2.46 7.78
C SER A 7 22.61 2.29 7.48
N SER A 8 22.05 3.01 6.50
CA SER A 8 20.60 2.93 6.20
C SER A 8 20.24 1.65 5.46
N LEU A 9 21.17 1.11 4.66
CA LEU A 9 20.96 -0.11 3.89
C LEU A 9 20.96 -1.33 4.80
N ILE A 10 21.91 -1.38 5.75
CA ILE A 10 22.01 -2.44 6.76
C ILE A 10 20.73 -2.47 7.62
N GLN A 11 20.23 -1.29 7.99
CA GLN A 11 19.00 -1.18 8.78
C GLN A 11 17.75 -1.66 8.01
N GLN A 12 17.68 -1.43 6.69
CA GLN A 12 16.60 -1.96 5.84
C GLN A 12 16.67 -3.48 5.68
N ILE A 13 17.87 -4.03 5.49
CA ILE A 13 18.09 -5.48 5.37
C ILE A 13 17.67 -6.18 6.68
N ASP A 14 18.05 -5.64 7.84
CA ASP A 14 17.65 -6.19 9.13
C ASP A 14 16.14 -6.20 9.35
N ILE A 15 15.43 -5.16 8.89
CA ILE A 15 13.96 -5.10 8.95
C ILE A 15 13.35 -6.20 8.07
N ILE A 16 13.85 -6.36 6.84
CA ILE A 16 13.36 -7.37 5.89
C ILE A 16 13.59 -8.79 6.43
N THR A 17 14.80 -9.09 6.91
CA THR A 17 15.16 -10.42 7.41
C THR A 17 14.38 -10.79 8.67
N LYS A 18 14.12 -9.83 9.57
CA LYS A 18 13.26 -10.05 10.75
C LYS A 18 11.82 -10.35 10.37
N CYS A 19 11.24 -9.63 9.40
CA CYS A 19 9.89 -9.90 8.90
C CYS A 19 9.73 -11.30 8.32
N VAL A 20 10.73 -11.80 7.58
CA VAL A 20 10.68 -13.15 6.96
C VAL A 20 10.71 -14.27 8.01
N SER A 21 11.51 -14.10 9.07
CA SER A 21 11.71 -15.15 10.08
C SER A 21 10.55 -15.36 11.06
N GLN A 22 9.60 -14.42 11.17
CA GLN A 22 8.55 -14.44 12.19
C GLN A 22 7.14 -14.78 11.66
N HIS A 23 6.97 -15.01 10.36
CA HIS A 23 5.66 -15.32 9.78
C HIS A 23 5.31 -16.82 9.89
N GLN A 24 4.79 -17.22 11.05
CA GLN A 24 3.80 -18.31 11.12
C GLN A 24 2.41 -17.68 10.97
N ASP A 25 1.53 -18.37 10.24
CA ASP A 25 0.24 -17.88 9.73
C ASP A 25 -0.63 -17.15 10.79
N PRO A 26 -1.36 -16.07 10.42
CA PRO A 26 -1.63 -15.62 9.06
C PRO A 26 -0.51 -14.78 8.42
N GLY A 27 -0.06 -15.16 7.23
CA GLY A 27 0.74 -14.31 6.34
C GLY A 27 0.00 -13.03 5.94
N LEU A 28 0.71 -11.90 5.81
CA LEU A 28 0.15 -10.65 5.29
C LEU A 28 -0.45 -10.86 3.89
N LYS A 29 -1.74 -10.57 3.70
CA LYS A 29 -2.40 -10.65 2.39
C LYS A 29 -2.47 -9.29 1.70
N VAL A 30 -1.69 -9.15 0.63
CA VAL A 30 -1.65 -7.94 -0.19
C VAL A 30 -2.44 -8.15 -1.49
N LEU A 31 -3.41 -7.29 -1.76
CA LEU A 31 -4.11 -7.20 -3.04
C LEU A 31 -3.46 -6.13 -3.91
N GLN A 32 -2.82 -6.53 -5.01
CA GLN A 32 -2.36 -5.61 -6.05
C GLN A 32 -3.38 -5.59 -7.19
N ILE A 33 -3.90 -4.42 -7.55
CA ILE A 33 -4.99 -4.30 -8.53
C ILE A 33 -4.89 -3.01 -9.37
N ASN A 34 -5.24 -3.09 -10.65
CA ASN A 34 -5.62 -1.93 -11.43
C ASN A 34 -7.13 -1.69 -11.20
N LEU A 35 -7.46 -0.72 -10.35
CA LEU A 35 -8.77 -0.60 -9.72
C LEU A 35 -9.84 -0.03 -10.66
N GLN A 36 -9.46 0.92 -11.52
CA GLN A 36 -10.38 1.64 -12.42
C GLN A 36 -11.65 2.09 -11.66
N LYS A 37 -12.83 1.86 -12.24
CA LYS A 37 -14.14 2.07 -11.60
C LYS A 37 -14.71 0.71 -11.19
N THR A 38 -14.72 0.41 -9.90
CA THR A 38 -15.35 -0.82 -9.35
C THR A 38 -16.02 -0.55 -8.01
N ASP A 39 -17.13 -1.23 -7.75
CA ASP A 39 -17.90 -1.23 -6.49
C ASP A 39 -17.71 -2.51 -5.68
N ASN A 40 -17.10 -3.55 -6.27
CA ASN A 40 -16.95 -4.88 -5.68
C ASN A 40 -15.75 -5.02 -4.71
N LEU A 41 -14.95 -3.96 -4.56
CA LEU A 41 -13.72 -3.99 -3.75
C LEU A 41 -13.99 -4.40 -2.29
N ARG A 42 -15.09 -3.92 -1.69
CA ARG A 42 -15.47 -4.24 -0.31
C ARG A 42 -15.66 -5.74 -0.09
N LYS A 43 -16.30 -6.41 -1.05
CA LYS A 43 -16.58 -7.84 -0.97
C LYS A 43 -15.28 -8.65 -1.09
N ALA A 44 -14.43 -8.29 -2.05
CA ALA A 44 -13.13 -8.94 -2.24
C ALA A 44 -12.25 -8.84 -0.99
N ILE A 45 -12.22 -7.68 -0.33
CA ILE A 45 -11.49 -7.47 0.93
C ILE A 45 -11.97 -8.44 2.01
N ALA A 46 -13.29 -8.56 2.19
CA ALA A 46 -13.87 -9.42 3.23
C ALA A 46 -13.68 -10.91 2.93
N ASP A 47 -13.99 -11.35 1.71
CA ASP A 47 -13.97 -12.77 1.32
C ASP A 47 -12.55 -13.35 1.37
N GLN A 48 -11.55 -12.55 0.96
CA GLN A 48 -10.16 -13.00 0.88
C GLN A 48 -9.34 -12.65 2.13
N LYS A 49 -9.92 -11.90 3.08
CA LYS A 49 -9.27 -11.37 4.27
C LYS A 49 -8.02 -10.54 3.90
N ILE A 50 -8.20 -9.56 3.01
CA ILE A 50 -7.10 -8.69 2.55
C ILE A 50 -6.70 -7.70 3.65
N ASP A 51 -5.40 -7.61 3.92
CA ASP A 51 -4.83 -6.72 4.94
C ASP A 51 -4.34 -5.40 4.34
N LEU A 52 -3.86 -5.43 3.09
CA LEU A 52 -3.29 -4.29 2.39
C LEU A 52 -3.70 -4.29 0.92
N ILE A 53 -3.96 -3.10 0.36
CA ILE A 53 -4.25 -2.94 -1.07
C ILE A 53 -3.24 -1.98 -1.68
N ILE A 54 -2.69 -2.38 -2.83
CA ILE A 54 -1.87 -1.54 -3.70
C ILE A 54 -2.64 -1.37 -5.00
N ALA A 55 -3.19 -0.18 -5.22
CA ALA A 55 -4.05 0.11 -6.36
C ALA A 55 -3.38 1.02 -7.39
N GLN A 56 -3.64 0.76 -8.66
CA GLN A 56 -3.34 1.63 -9.79
C GLN A 56 -4.65 2.09 -10.45
N GLU A 57 -4.63 3.25 -11.10
CA GLU A 57 -5.75 3.85 -11.83
C GLU A 57 -7.05 3.94 -11.03
N SER A 58 -6.96 4.17 -9.71
CA SER A 58 -8.15 4.27 -8.86
C SER A 58 -9.05 5.44 -9.26
N TYR A 59 -10.31 5.16 -9.56
CA TYR A 59 -11.30 6.21 -9.78
C TYR A 59 -11.73 6.85 -8.45
N VAL A 60 -11.37 8.12 -8.27
CA VAL A 60 -11.75 8.93 -7.10
C VAL A 60 -12.92 9.83 -7.47
N TYR A 61 -14.03 9.72 -6.74
CA TYR A 61 -15.22 10.58 -6.87
C TYR A 61 -15.54 11.23 -5.53
N ASN A 62 -15.71 12.55 -5.50
CA ASN A 62 -15.91 13.34 -4.27
C ASN A 62 -14.89 13.01 -3.15
N GLY A 63 -13.62 12.79 -3.53
CA GLY A 63 -12.54 12.47 -2.60
C GLY A 63 -12.50 11.01 -2.11
N ALA A 64 -13.52 10.21 -2.42
CA ALA A 64 -13.66 8.82 -2.02
C ALA A 64 -13.48 7.84 -3.20
N ILE A 65 -13.11 6.61 -2.88
CA ILE A 65 -13.08 5.49 -3.83
C ILE A 65 -14.27 4.61 -3.52
N LEU A 66 -15.05 4.31 -4.56
CA LEU A 66 -16.21 3.44 -4.43
C LEU A 66 -15.78 2.05 -3.95
N GLY A 67 -16.53 1.49 -3.01
CA GLY A 67 -16.26 0.16 -2.46
C GLY A 67 -15.12 0.08 -1.43
N LEU A 68 -14.45 1.17 -1.06
CA LEU A 68 -13.49 1.14 0.05
C LEU A 68 -14.23 1.13 1.40
N PRO A 69 -13.85 0.28 2.39
CA PRO A 69 -14.46 0.33 3.72
C PRO A 69 -14.13 1.63 4.47
N GLN A 70 -15.04 2.13 5.32
CA GLN A 70 -14.88 3.43 6.01
C GLN A 70 -13.65 3.54 6.92
N ARG A 71 -13.14 2.42 7.46
CA ARG A 71 -12.03 2.39 8.42
C ARG A 71 -10.69 2.06 7.75
N TRP A 72 -10.46 2.58 6.56
CA TRP A 72 -9.21 2.41 5.82
C TRP A 72 -8.56 3.77 5.56
N ALA A 73 -7.26 3.87 5.87
CA ALA A 73 -6.44 5.00 5.51
C ALA A 73 -5.98 4.87 4.05
N LYS A 74 -5.73 6.01 3.40
CA LYS A 74 -5.32 6.12 2.00
C LYS A 74 -4.03 6.93 1.92
N TRP A 75 -3.05 6.40 1.21
CA TRP A 75 -1.86 7.14 0.78
C TRP A 75 -1.83 7.13 -0.74
N SER A 76 -2.02 8.28 -1.37
CA SER A 76 -2.09 8.40 -2.82
C SER A 76 -0.92 9.18 -3.39
N SER A 77 -0.52 8.80 -4.60
CA SER A 77 0.34 9.60 -5.47
C SER A 77 -0.27 10.97 -5.76
N LEU A 78 0.57 11.95 -6.12
CA LEU A 78 0.15 13.33 -6.43
C LEU A 78 -0.89 13.40 -7.56
N ASN A 79 -0.79 12.53 -8.56
CA ASN A 79 -1.73 12.48 -9.69
C ASN A 79 -2.92 11.52 -9.46
N ASN A 80 -3.04 10.94 -8.25
CA ASN A 80 -4.07 9.96 -7.86
C ASN A 80 -4.12 8.68 -8.74
N LYS A 81 -3.04 8.38 -9.48
CA LYS A 81 -2.96 7.18 -10.34
C LYS A 81 -2.48 5.94 -9.61
N ALA A 82 -1.88 6.10 -8.45
CA ALA A 82 -1.51 5.02 -7.54
C ALA A 82 -1.92 5.36 -6.11
N ALA A 83 -2.36 4.35 -5.36
CA ALA A 83 -2.72 4.49 -3.96
C ALA A 83 -2.46 3.20 -3.18
N ILE A 84 -2.13 3.37 -1.90
CA ILE A 84 -2.06 2.30 -0.91
C ILE A 84 -3.25 2.49 0.04
N PHE A 85 -3.93 1.38 0.37
CA PHE A 85 -4.97 1.37 1.38
C PHE A 85 -4.65 0.33 2.44
N ALA A 86 -4.86 0.70 3.71
CA ALA A 86 -4.74 -0.20 4.85
C ALA A 86 -5.82 0.13 5.89
N PRO A 87 -6.29 -0.83 6.70
CA PRO A 87 -7.10 -0.56 7.86
C PRO A 87 -6.45 0.49 8.77
N VAL A 88 -7.24 1.41 9.34
CA VAL A 88 -6.73 2.43 10.28
C VAL A 88 -6.17 1.85 11.58
N SER A 89 -6.44 0.57 11.86
CA SER A 89 -5.80 -0.17 12.95
C SER A 89 -4.34 -0.49 12.65
N LEU A 90 -3.92 -0.43 11.38
CA LEU A 90 -2.52 -0.50 10.99
C LEU A 90 -1.94 0.92 10.96
N SER A 91 -0.78 1.08 11.58
CA SER A 91 -0.01 2.34 11.57
C SER A 91 1.22 2.17 10.67
N PRO A 92 1.08 2.26 9.33
CA PRO A 92 2.22 2.07 8.46
C PRO A 92 3.20 3.24 8.59
N VAL A 93 4.48 2.92 8.56
CA VAL A 93 5.57 3.90 8.53
C VAL A 93 6.03 4.07 7.09
N VAL A 94 5.94 5.29 6.56
CA VAL A 94 6.47 5.60 5.22
C VAL A 94 7.97 5.84 5.36
N LEU A 95 8.77 4.86 4.90
CA LEU A 95 10.23 4.89 5.06
C LEU A 95 10.93 5.90 4.13
N ALA A 96 10.35 6.20 2.96
CA ALA A 96 10.92 7.12 1.96
C ALA A 96 9.83 7.91 1.21
N PRO A 97 9.35 9.04 1.76
CA PRO A 97 8.27 9.84 1.16
C PRO A 97 8.66 10.69 -0.07
N LYS A 98 9.93 10.66 -0.50
CA LYS A 98 10.48 11.25 -1.74
C LYS A 98 11.21 10.12 -2.49
N GLU A 99 11.13 9.94 -3.81
CA GLU A 99 11.33 10.91 -4.90
C GLU A 99 10.41 10.62 -6.11
N ASN A 100 10.41 11.53 -7.09
CA ASN A 100 9.60 11.63 -8.31
C ASN A 100 9.57 10.37 -9.21
N ALA A 101 9.06 9.24 -8.74
CA ALA A 101 8.78 8.06 -9.56
C ALA A 101 7.55 8.34 -10.42
N ILE A 102 7.78 8.74 -11.67
CA ILE A 102 6.75 8.90 -12.68
C ILE A 102 6.41 7.50 -13.19
N ALA A 103 5.14 7.12 -13.19
CA ALA A 103 4.68 5.95 -13.93
C ALA A 103 4.91 6.22 -15.42
N ILE A 104 5.91 5.56 -16.01
CA ILE A 104 6.16 5.61 -17.46
C ILE A 104 5.02 4.84 -18.13
N LYS A 105 4.38 5.49 -19.11
CA LYS A 105 3.29 4.92 -19.90
C LYS A 105 3.81 3.97 -20.97
#